data_AF-A0A2I0JG42-F1
#
_entry.id   AF-A0A2I0JG42-F1
#
_cell.length_a   1.000
_cell.length_b   1.000
_cell.length_c   1.000
_cell.angle_alpha   90.00
_cell.angle_beta   90.00
_cell.angle_gamma   90.00
#
_symmetry.space_group_name_H-M   'P 1'
#
loop_
_entity.id
_entity.type
_entity.pdbx_description
1 polymer ?
#
loop_
_entity_poly.entity_id
_entity_poly.type
_entity_poly.pdbx_seq_one_letter_code
_entity_poly.pdbx_strand_id
1 'polypeptide(L)'
;MALRAALSLPSALSVHKEGKASVSFRESIHFVSTATAKDCRKRDLSVGTIRAQTATAAPSVDEATSQQKKTLRKGTVIVTGASSGLGLATAKALADTGEWHVIMACRNFLKAEKAAKSVGIVKENYTVMHLDLASLDSIRQFADTFRRSGRPLDVLVCNAAVYLPTAKAPTFTAEGFELSVGTNHLGHFLLARLLLDDLKQSDFRTKRLIIVGSIT
;
A
#
# COMPACT_ATOMS: atom_id res chain seq x y z
N MET A 1 27.42 19.31 46.52
CA MET A 1 26.42 19.93 47.41
C MET A 1 25.21 20.27 46.57
N ALA A 2 24.19 19.40 46.54
CA ALA A 2 22.93 19.52 47.30
C ALA A 2 22.07 20.71 46.77
N LEU A 3 20.82 20.59 46.35
CA LEU A 3 19.72 19.78 46.87
C LEU A 3 18.73 19.31 45.80
N ARG A 4 18.07 18.21 46.18
CA ARG A 4 16.98 17.46 45.57
C ARG A 4 15.65 17.98 46.15
N ALA A 5 14.58 18.06 45.37
CA ALA A 5 13.23 18.16 45.92
C ALA A 5 12.23 17.41 45.02
N ALA A 6 11.66 16.35 45.59
CA ALA A 6 10.59 15.53 45.06
C ALA A 6 9.36 15.73 45.96
N LEU A 7 8.18 15.90 45.38
CA LEU A 7 6.86 15.83 46.04
C LEU A 7 5.91 15.24 44.99
N SER A 8 5.63 13.93 45.01
CA SER A 8 4.59 13.21 45.79
C SER A 8 3.15 13.50 45.33
N LEU A 9 2.61 12.54 44.57
CA LEU A 9 1.18 12.29 44.36
C LEU A 9 0.49 11.90 45.67
N PRO A 10 -0.85 12.05 45.73
CA PRO A 10 -1.68 10.96 46.24
C PRO A 10 -2.74 10.48 45.23
N SER A 11 -3.02 9.19 45.38
CA SER A 11 -3.95 8.36 44.62
C SER A 11 -5.41 8.46 45.09
N ALA A 12 -6.29 7.97 44.22
CA ALA A 12 -7.55 7.27 44.50
C ALA A 12 -8.81 8.07 44.84
N LEU A 13 -9.79 8.01 43.92
CA LEU A 13 -11.21 7.90 44.27
C LEU A 13 -11.86 6.90 43.30
N SER A 14 -12.40 5.84 43.90
CA SER A 14 -13.19 4.77 43.29
C SER A 14 -14.68 5.06 43.52
N VAL A 15 -15.53 4.87 42.51
CA VAL A 15 -16.97 4.63 42.70
C VAL A 15 -17.46 3.61 41.68
N HIS A 16 -17.88 2.45 42.19
CA HIS A 16 -18.73 1.46 41.55
C HIS A 16 -20.17 1.99 41.37
N LYS A 17 -20.83 1.66 40.26
CA LYS A 17 -22.27 1.40 40.26
C LYS A 17 -22.70 0.47 39.12
N GLU A 18 -23.14 -0.73 39.50
CA GLU A 18 -23.90 -1.67 38.67
C GLU A 18 -25.32 -1.13 38.38
N GLY A 19 -25.91 -1.59 37.27
CA GLY A 19 -27.38 -1.58 37.12
C GLY A 19 -27.95 -1.72 35.71
N LYS A 20 -28.34 -2.97 35.37
CA LYS A 20 -29.47 -3.42 34.51
C LYS A 20 -29.57 -2.94 33.05
N ALA A 21 -29.66 -3.90 32.12
CA ALA A 21 -30.95 -4.37 31.56
C ALA A 21 -30.74 -5.44 30.48
N SER A 22 -31.36 -6.60 30.68
CA SER A 22 -31.64 -7.60 29.65
C SER A 22 -32.85 -7.16 28.83
N VAL A 23 -32.72 -7.15 27.50
CA VAL A 23 -33.88 -7.02 26.60
C VAL A 23 -33.82 -8.17 25.60
N SER A 24 -34.81 -9.03 25.72
CA SER A 24 -35.17 -10.07 24.75
C SER A 24 -36.05 -9.43 23.68
N PHE A 25 -35.69 -9.58 22.41
CA PHE A 25 -36.59 -9.35 21.29
C PHE A 25 -36.70 -10.65 20.48
N ARG A 26 -37.87 -11.27 20.60
CA ARG A 26 -38.42 -12.26 19.68
C ARG A 26 -39.31 -11.48 18.72
N GLU A 27 -39.11 -11.64 17.42
CA GLU A 27 -40.25 -11.86 16.52
C GLU A 27 -39.80 -12.46 15.18
N SER A 28 -40.55 -13.48 14.79
CA SER A 28 -40.46 -14.20 13.53
C SER A 28 -41.45 -13.58 12.56
N ILE A 29 -41.09 -13.42 11.28
CA ILE A 29 -42.08 -13.25 10.21
C ILE A 29 -41.74 -14.23 9.08
N HIS A 30 -42.57 -15.26 8.99
CA HIS A 30 -42.77 -16.07 7.80
C HIS A 30 -43.58 -15.27 6.78
N PHE A 31 -43.15 -15.26 5.51
CA PHE A 31 -44.05 -14.97 4.40
C PHE A 31 -43.95 -16.09 3.36
N VAL A 32 -45.08 -16.77 3.18
CA VAL A 32 -45.33 -17.86 2.23
C VAL A 32 -45.75 -17.24 0.90
N SER A 33 -45.21 -17.74 -0.22
CA SER A 33 -45.84 -17.58 -1.52
C SER A 33 -45.84 -18.90 -2.28
N THR A 34 -47.04 -19.44 -2.47
CA THR A 34 -47.41 -20.53 -3.36
C THR A 34 -47.98 -19.94 -4.65
N ALA A 35 -47.55 -20.40 -5.83
CA ALA A 35 -48.45 -20.80 -6.93
C ALA A 35 -47.71 -21.26 -8.21
N THR A 36 -47.86 -22.56 -8.47
CA THR A 36 -48.31 -23.22 -9.72
C THR A 36 -47.52 -23.11 -11.03
N ALA A 37 -47.29 -24.32 -11.55
CA ALA A 37 -46.69 -24.70 -12.82
C ALA A 37 -47.37 -24.16 -14.08
N LYS A 38 -46.57 -23.88 -15.11
CA LYS A 38 -47.00 -23.85 -16.52
C LYS A 38 -45.97 -24.52 -17.43
N ASP A 39 -46.45 -25.60 -18.05
CA ASP A 39 -46.22 -26.07 -19.42
C ASP A 39 -44.78 -26.18 -19.95
N CYS A 40 -44.26 -27.41 -19.97
CA CYS A 40 -43.00 -27.79 -20.60
C CYS A 40 -43.23 -28.22 -22.05
N ARG A 41 -42.96 -27.33 -23.02
CA ARG A 41 -42.85 -27.70 -24.43
C ARG A 41 -41.44 -28.18 -24.74
N LYS A 42 -41.33 -29.46 -25.10
CA LYS A 42 -40.13 -30.05 -25.71
C LYS A 42 -39.74 -29.26 -26.95
N ARG A 43 -38.53 -28.70 -26.97
CA ARG A 43 -37.85 -28.25 -28.18
C ARG A 43 -36.71 -29.24 -28.45
N ASP A 44 -36.75 -29.87 -29.60
CA ASP A 44 -35.68 -30.72 -30.11
C ASP A 44 -34.41 -29.89 -30.27
N LEU A 45 -33.33 -30.34 -29.65
CA LEU A 45 -32.00 -29.76 -29.74
C LEU A 45 -31.28 -30.39 -30.94
N SER A 46 -31.10 -29.62 -32.01
CA SER A 46 -30.11 -29.96 -33.03
C SER A 46 -28.72 -29.67 -32.49
N VAL A 47 -27.92 -30.70 -32.25
CA VAL A 47 -26.51 -30.56 -31.86
C VAL A 47 -25.71 -30.11 -33.08
N GLY A 48 -25.44 -28.81 -33.15
CA GLY A 48 -24.47 -28.25 -34.09
C GLY A 48 -23.07 -28.31 -33.49
N THR A 49 -22.08 -28.74 -34.28
CA THR A 49 -20.67 -28.71 -33.89
C THR A 49 -20.19 -27.27 -33.68
N ILE A 50 -20.05 -26.84 -32.43
CA ILE A 50 -19.43 -25.56 -32.10
C ILE A 50 -17.91 -25.75 -32.20
N ARG A 51 -17.34 -25.23 -33.28
CA ARG A 51 -15.89 -25.12 -33.45
C ARG A 51 -15.43 -23.90 -32.65
N ALA A 52 -14.87 -24.12 -31.46
CA ALA A 52 -14.28 -23.05 -30.66
C ALA A 52 -13.08 -22.46 -31.40
N GLN A 53 -13.21 -21.23 -31.89
CA GLN A 53 -12.09 -20.44 -32.39
C GLN A 53 -11.56 -19.61 -31.23
N THR A 54 -10.41 -19.99 -30.70
CA THR A 54 -9.61 -19.15 -29.80
C THR A 54 -8.92 -18.07 -30.64
N ALA A 55 -9.51 -16.89 -30.69
CA ALA A 55 -8.85 -15.69 -31.18
C ALA A 55 -7.97 -15.12 -30.05
N THR A 56 -6.70 -15.52 -30.00
CA THR A 56 -5.70 -14.89 -29.14
C THR A 56 -5.23 -13.61 -29.83
N ALA A 57 -6.02 -12.54 -29.75
CA ALA A 57 -5.53 -11.21 -30.11
C ALA A 57 -4.71 -10.66 -28.93
N ALA A 58 -3.39 -10.84 -29.00
CA ALA A 58 -2.48 -10.03 -28.20
C ALA A 58 -2.71 -8.56 -28.57
N PRO A 59 -2.73 -7.62 -27.61
CA PRO A 59 -2.83 -6.21 -27.97
C PRO A 59 -1.58 -5.86 -28.78
N SER A 60 -1.79 -5.42 -30.02
CA SER A 60 -0.75 -4.76 -30.79
C SER A 60 -0.29 -3.56 -29.99
N VAL A 61 1.00 -3.49 -29.70
CA VAL A 61 1.62 -2.27 -29.21
C VAL A 61 1.60 -1.31 -30.39
N ASP A 62 0.55 -0.49 -30.47
CA ASP A 62 0.56 0.66 -31.36
C ASP A 62 1.72 1.55 -30.91
N GLU A 63 2.78 1.59 -31.73
CA GLU A 63 3.78 2.65 -31.74
C GLU A 63 3.06 3.94 -32.19
N ALA A 64 2.17 4.44 -31.35
CA ALA A 64 1.72 5.81 -31.42
C ALA A 64 2.96 6.65 -31.12
N THR A 65 3.50 7.26 -32.17
CA THR A 65 4.52 8.30 -32.11
C THR A 65 3.89 9.53 -31.44
N SER A 66 3.62 9.41 -30.14
CA SER A 66 3.27 10.54 -29.30
C SER A 66 4.50 11.43 -29.29
N GLN A 67 4.33 12.65 -29.79
CA GLN A 67 5.29 13.74 -29.60
C GLN A 67 5.44 13.94 -28.09
N GLN A 68 6.32 13.15 -27.46
CA GLN A 68 6.50 13.12 -26.03
C GLN A 68 7.14 14.44 -25.64
N LYS A 69 6.34 15.30 -25.01
CA LYS A 69 6.81 16.51 -24.33
C LYS A 69 7.98 16.11 -23.44
N LYS A 70 9.20 16.44 -23.86
CA LYS A 70 10.43 16.06 -23.16
C LYS A 70 10.47 16.88 -21.86
N THR A 71 10.02 16.29 -20.75
CA THR A 71 10.09 16.92 -19.44
C THR A 71 11.57 17.06 -19.04
N LEU A 72 12.07 18.30 -18.95
CA LEU A 72 13.48 18.61 -18.66
C LEU A 72 13.85 18.46 -17.18
N ARG A 73 12.99 17.85 -16.36
CA ARG A 73 13.20 17.64 -14.92
C ARG A 73 13.61 16.21 -14.61
N LYS A 74 14.24 15.99 -13.45
CA LYS A 74 14.41 14.64 -12.89
C LYS A 74 13.02 14.01 -12.64
N GLY A 75 12.91 12.72 -12.93
CA GLY A 75 11.77 11.91 -12.50
C GLY A 75 11.80 11.71 -10.99
N THR A 76 10.64 11.59 -10.35
CA THR A 76 10.54 11.30 -8.92
C THR A 76 9.94 9.91 -8.73
N VAL A 77 10.66 9.09 -7.97
CA VAL A 77 10.28 7.71 -7.67
C VAL A 77 10.18 7.50 -6.17
N ILE A 78 9.07 6.95 -5.70
CA ILE A 78 8.93 6.47 -4.32
C ILE A 78 9.28 4.99 -4.29
N VAL A 79 10.25 4.62 -3.46
CA VAL A 79 10.61 3.22 -3.20
C VAL A 79 10.33 2.91 -1.73
N THR A 80 9.35 2.04 -1.49
CA THR A 80 9.04 1.57 -0.14
C THR A 80 10.09 0.54 0.31
N GLY A 81 10.52 0.62 1.57
CA GLY A 81 11.49 -0.32 2.12
C GLY A 81 12.91 -0.14 1.55
N ALA A 82 13.26 1.08 1.12
CA ALA A 82 14.54 1.38 0.48
C ALA A 82 15.78 1.35 1.40
N SER A 83 15.65 0.95 2.67
CA SER A 83 16.76 0.91 3.63
C SER A 83 17.62 -0.35 3.58
N SER A 84 17.24 -1.37 2.80
CA SER A 84 17.96 -2.64 2.68
C SER A 84 17.54 -3.43 1.43
N GLY A 85 18.31 -4.48 1.10
CA GLY A 85 17.94 -5.50 0.12
C GLY A 85 17.64 -4.93 -1.26
N LEU A 86 16.62 -5.50 -1.92
CA LEU A 86 16.20 -5.09 -3.27
C LEU A 86 15.83 -3.61 -3.34
N GLY A 87 15.07 -3.10 -2.36
CA GLY A 87 14.68 -1.69 -2.34
C GLY A 87 15.86 -0.71 -2.30
N LEU A 88 16.91 -1.03 -1.53
CA LEU A 88 18.13 -0.19 -1.49
C LEU A 88 18.92 -0.28 -2.80
N ALA A 89 19.04 -1.47 -3.39
CA ALA A 89 19.69 -1.65 -4.68
C ALA A 89 18.95 -0.90 -5.79
N THR A 90 17.61 -0.96 -5.80
CA THR A 90 16.75 -0.18 -6.71
C THR A 90 16.94 1.32 -6.51
N ALA A 91 16.96 1.80 -5.26
CA ALA A 91 17.19 3.20 -4.95
C ALA A 91 18.55 3.70 -5.47
N LYS A 92 19.63 2.93 -5.24
CA LYS A 92 20.97 3.24 -5.74
C LYS A 92 21.01 3.28 -7.26
N ALA A 93 20.53 2.24 -7.92
CA ALA A 93 20.56 2.14 -9.37
C ALA A 93 19.80 3.29 -10.05
N LEU A 94 18.63 3.66 -9.53
CA LEU A 94 17.85 4.79 -10.06
C LEU A 94 18.57 6.13 -9.80
N ALA A 95 19.09 6.34 -8.60
CA ALA A 95 19.79 7.58 -8.25
C ALA A 95 21.10 7.77 -9.04
N ASP A 96 21.80 6.70 -9.41
CA ASP A 96 23.05 6.76 -10.18
C ASP A 96 22.89 7.24 -11.60
N THR A 97 21.72 7.03 -12.19
CA THR A 97 21.42 7.55 -13.53
C THR A 97 21.48 9.09 -13.59
N GLY A 98 21.30 9.75 -12.44
CA GLY A 98 21.12 11.20 -12.36
C GLY A 98 19.77 11.69 -12.89
N GLU A 99 18.97 10.85 -13.53
CA GLU A 99 17.65 11.18 -14.07
C GLU A 99 16.55 11.11 -13.01
N TRP A 100 16.78 10.41 -11.89
CA TRP A 100 15.79 10.19 -10.85
C TRP A 100 16.16 10.87 -9.53
N HIS A 101 15.14 11.41 -8.86
CA HIS A 101 15.17 11.72 -7.44
C HIS A 101 14.37 10.65 -6.69
N VAL A 102 15.03 9.94 -5.78
CA VAL A 102 14.44 8.79 -5.08
C VAL A 102 13.92 9.21 -3.70
N ILE A 103 12.63 9.07 -3.49
CA ILE A 103 12.03 9.12 -2.16
C ILE A 103 12.20 7.74 -1.52
N MET A 104 13.16 7.65 -0.60
CA MET A 104 13.41 6.44 0.18
C MET A 104 12.42 6.37 1.33
N ALA A 105 11.26 5.74 1.09
CA ALA A 105 10.18 5.64 2.06
C ALA A 105 10.43 4.48 3.03
N CYS A 106 10.84 4.81 4.26
CA CYS A 106 11.34 3.84 5.24
C CYS A 106 10.79 4.11 6.63
N ARG A 107 10.56 3.05 7.41
CA ARG A 107 10.14 3.14 8.81
C ARG A 107 11.21 3.78 9.71
N ASN A 108 12.49 3.44 9.50
CA ASN A 108 13.59 3.99 10.29
C ASN A 108 14.42 4.97 9.43
N PHE A 109 14.26 6.26 9.71
CA PHE A 109 14.94 7.35 9.01
C PHE A 109 16.47 7.24 9.10
N LEU A 110 17.01 7.03 10.30
CA LEU A 110 18.45 6.97 10.53
C LEU A 110 19.08 5.76 9.83
N LYS A 111 18.40 4.61 9.86
CA LYS A 111 18.84 3.41 9.13
C LYS A 111 18.87 3.66 7.62
N ALA A 112 17.85 4.30 7.07
CA ALA A 112 17.78 4.59 5.64
C ALA A 112 18.85 5.59 5.19
N GLU A 113 19.06 6.68 5.95
CA GLU A 113 20.15 7.63 5.70
C GLU A 113 21.53 6.95 5.74
N LYS A 114 21.78 6.12 6.75
CA LYS A 114 23.04 5.35 6.85
C LYS A 114 23.20 4.39 5.67
N ALA A 115 22.13 3.69 5.27
CA ALA A 115 22.15 2.77 4.14
C ALA A 115 22.48 3.49 2.83
N ALA A 116 21.80 4.61 2.54
CA ALA A 116 22.05 5.43 1.36
C ALA A 116 23.50 5.91 1.28
N LYS A 117 24.06 6.38 2.41
CA LYS A 117 25.48 6.78 2.51
C LYS A 117 26.42 5.60 2.28
N SER A 118 26.13 4.45 2.89
CA SER A 118 27.00 3.26 2.82
C SER A 118 27.16 2.70 1.40
N VAL A 119 26.12 2.84 0.56
CA VAL A 119 26.18 2.43 -0.84
C VAL A 119 26.57 3.58 -1.77
N GLY A 120 26.79 4.81 -1.26
CA GLY A 120 27.27 5.95 -2.05
C GLY A 120 26.20 6.64 -2.90
N ILE A 121 24.94 6.72 -2.45
CA ILE A 121 23.94 7.54 -3.12
C ILE A 121 24.26 9.02 -2.89
N VAL A 122 24.37 9.79 -3.96
CA VAL A 122 24.55 11.26 -3.94
C VAL A 122 23.37 11.93 -3.24
N LYS A 123 23.61 12.83 -2.28
CA LYS A 123 22.57 13.35 -1.37
C LYS A 123 21.45 14.09 -2.09
N GLU A 124 21.78 14.74 -3.20
CA GLU A 124 20.85 15.51 -4.03
C GLU A 124 19.88 14.61 -4.83
N ASN A 125 20.20 13.31 -4.94
CA ASN A 125 19.42 12.33 -5.70
C ASN A 125 18.46 11.53 -4.81
N TYR A 126 18.42 11.76 -3.49
CA TYR A 126 17.42 11.11 -2.64
C TYR A 126 16.92 11.98 -1.49
N THR A 127 15.70 11.69 -1.06
CA THR A 127 15.14 12.18 0.21
C THR A 127 14.63 10.99 1.00
N VAL A 128 15.01 10.88 2.27
CA VAL A 128 14.40 9.88 3.16
C VAL A 128 13.12 10.45 3.75
N MET A 129 12.03 9.69 3.69
CA MET A 129 10.75 10.06 4.26
C MET A 129 10.23 8.91 5.13
N HIS A 130 9.67 9.25 6.29
CA HIS A 130 9.13 8.26 7.21
C HIS A 130 7.87 7.60 6.63
N LEU A 131 7.88 6.27 6.57
CA LEU A 131 6.72 5.46 6.19
C LEU A 131 6.74 4.15 6.98
N ASP A 132 5.78 3.98 7.88
CA ASP A 132 5.46 2.67 8.46
C ASP A 132 4.18 2.12 7.80
N LEU A 133 4.31 1.02 7.07
CA LEU A 133 3.19 0.37 6.39
C LEU A 133 2.30 -0.43 7.34
N ALA A 134 2.76 -0.66 8.58
CA ALA A 134 1.96 -1.27 9.65
C ALA A 134 1.10 -0.26 10.43
N SER A 135 0.94 0.98 9.90
CA SER A 135 0.06 2.01 10.44
C SER A 135 -0.60 2.79 9.31
N LEU A 136 -1.93 2.73 9.23
CA LEU A 136 -2.70 3.46 8.22
C LEU A 136 -2.55 4.97 8.36
N ASP A 137 -2.39 5.46 9.60
CA ASP A 137 -2.14 6.88 9.86
C ASP A 137 -0.74 7.30 9.41
N SER A 138 0.29 6.46 9.61
CA SER A 138 1.61 6.73 9.04
C SER A 138 1.57 6.81 7.52
N ILE A 139 0.74 5.99 6.86
CA ILE A 139 0.60 6.00 5.39
C ILE A 139 -0.05 7.31 4.91
N ARG A 140 -1.11 7.77 5.59
CA ARG A 140 -1.75 9.07 5.28
C ARG A 140 -0.78 10.23 5.47
N GLN A 141 -0.09 10.25 6.61
CA GLN A 141 0.91 11.28 6.92
C GLN A 141 2.06 11.30 5.92
N PHE A 142 2.50 10.12 5.44
CA PHE A 142 3.50 10.02 4.38
C PHE A 142 3.00 10.65 3.09
N ALA A 143 1.78 10.32 2.63
CA ALA A 143 1.21 10.88 1.41
C ALA A 143 1.10 12.41 1.48
N ASP A 144 0.65 12.95 2.62
CA ASP A 144 0.57 14.39 2.85
C ASP A 144 1.95 15.05 2.87
N THR A 145 2.93 14.41 3.52
CA THR A 145 4.32 14.89 3.56
C THR A 145 4.96 14.89 2.19
N PHE A 146 4.72 13.85 1.39
CA PHE A 146 5.15 13.78 0.01
C PHE A 146 4.56 14.92 -0.82
N ARG A 147 3.25 15.16 -0.74
CA ARG A 147 2.59 16.28 -1.43
C ARG A 147 3.14 17.64 -1.02
N ARG A 148 3.38 17.85 0.29
CA ARG A 148 4.00 19.08 0.81
C ARG A 148 5.43 19.29 0.31
N SER A 149 6.12 18.24 -0.16
CA SER A 149 7.44 18.40 -0.77
C SER A 149 7.40 19.12 -2.14
N GLY A 150 6.21 19.26 -2.73
CA GLY A 150 6.01 19.90 -4.03
C GLY A 150 6.54 19.09 -5.23
N ARG A 151 7.01 17.86 -4.99
CA ARG A 151 7.52 16.98 -6.05
C ARG A 151 6.35 16.23 -6.70
N PRO A 152 6.27 16.17 -8.04
CA PRO A 152 5.32 15.30 -8.73
C PRO A 152 5.68 13.83 -8.52
N LEU A 153 4.72 12.91 -8.61
CA LEU A 153 4.99 11.47 -8.51
C LEU A 153 4.96 10.81 -9.89
N ASP A 154 6.07 10.19 -10.30
CA ASP A 154 6.17 9.55 -11.62
C ASP A 154 6.18 8.02 -11.51
N VAL A 155 6.85 7.49 -10.50
CA VAL A 155 6.92 6.04 -10.27
C VAL A 155 6.70 5.71 -8.79
N LEU A 156 5.88 4.70 -8.52
CA LEU A 156 5.72 4.10 -7.19
C LEU A 156 6.18 2.64 -7.22
N VAL A 157 7.09 2.28 -6.33
CA VAL A 157 7.57 0.90 -6.15
C VAL A 157 7.14 0.39 -4.76
N CYS A 158 6.15 -0.51 -4.78
CA CYS A 158 5.67 -1.27 -3.62
C CYS A 158 6.57 -2.50 -3.43
N ASN A 159 7.64 -2.33 -2.65
CA ASN A 159 8.71 -3.31 -2.43
C ASN A 159 8.82 -3.74 -0.96
N ALA A 160 8.46 -2.89 0.00
CA ALA A 160 8.62 -3.24 1.41
C ALA A 160 7.86 -4.53 1.73
N ALA A 161 8.44 -5.39 2.55
CA ALA A 161 7.76 -6.57 3.04
C ALA A 161 8.32 -6.98 4.40
N VAL A 162 7.48 -7.63 5.19
CA VAL A 162 7.87 -8.35 6.41
C VAL A 162 7.50 -9.82 6.24
N TYR A 163 8.39 -10.68 6.73
CA TYR A 163 8.18 -12.12 6.77
C TYR A 163 8.80 -12.65 8.05
N LEU A 164 7.98 -13.29 8.89
CA LEU A 164 8.36 -13.75 10.23
C LEU A 164 8.10 -15.26 10.37
N PRO A 165 8.82 -16.14 9.65
CA PRO A 165 8.54 -17.58 9.61
C PRO A 165 8.75 -18.29 10.95
N THR A 166 9.59 -17.74 11.81
CA THR A 166 9.91 -18.31 13.13
C THR A 166 9.07 -17.73 14.26
N ALA A 167 8.09 -16.87 13.95
CA ALA A 167 7.20 -16.31 14.95
C ALA A 167 6.31 -17.41 15.55
N LYS A 168 6.31 -17.52 16.88
CA LYS A 168 5.49 -18.50 17.60
C LYS A 168 4.01 -18.09 17.74
N ALA A 169 3.72 -16.81 17.56
CA ALA A 169 2.39 -16.22 17.67
C ALA A 169 2.26 -15.06 16.67
N PRO A 170 1.03 -14.75 16.20
CA PRO A 170 0.81 -13.61 15.34
C PRO A 170 1.12 -12.30 16.07
N THR A 171 1.59 -11.33 15.30
CA THR A 171 1.70 -9.94 15.74
C THR A 171 0.75 -9.10 14.88
N PHE A 172 0.41 -7.90 15.35
CA PHE A 172 -0.65 -7.11 14.75
C PHE A 172 -0.20 -5.68 14.46
N THR A 173 -0.79 -5.07 13.43
CA THR A 173 -0.67 -3.64 13.15
C THR A 173 -1.38 -2.80 14.21
N ALA A 174 -1.21 -1.48 14.16
CA ALA A 174 -1.90 -0.56 15.07
C ALA A 174 -3.44 -0.70 15.00
N GLU A 175 -3.95 -1.08 13.83
CA GLU A 175 -5.38 -1.27 13.53
C GLU A 175 -5.88 -2.69 13.80
N GLY A 176 -5.02 -3.59 14.28
CA GLY A 176 -5.40 -4.96 14.65
C GLY A 176 -5.40 -5.97 13.49
N PHE A 177 -4.80 -5.65 12.34
CA PHE A 177 -4.59 -6.64 11.28
C PHE A 177 -3.35 -7.50 11.56
N GLU A 178 -3.33 -8.76 11.12
CA GLU A 178 -2.10 -9.57 11.19
C GLU A 178 -0.96 -8.82 10.46
N LEU A 179 0.22 -8.76 11.08
CA LEU A 179 1.29 -7.86 10.70
C LEU A 179 1.74 -8.04 9.24
N SER A 180 1.86 -9.27 8.75
CA SER A 180 2.32 -9.58 7.40
C SER A 180 1.30 -9.13 6.35
N VAL A 181 0.02 -9.47 6.53
CA VAL A 181 -1.08 -9.02 5.65
C VAL A 181 -1.22 -7.50 5.72
N GLY A 182 -1.20 -6.95 6.94
CA GLY A 182 -1.32 -5.53 7.19
C GLY A 182 -0.22 -4.72 6.49
N THR A 183 1.03 -5.15 6.63
CA THR A 183 2.19 -4.45 6.05
C THR A 183 2.32 -4.70 4.54
N ASN A 184 2.29 -5.97 4.12
CA ASN A 184 2.66 -6.34 2.76
C ASN A 184 1.53 -6.02 1.77
N HIS A 185 0.27 -6.10 2.21
CA HIS A 185 -0.89 -5.90 1.36
C HIS A 185 -1.68 -4.64 1.71
N LEU A 186 -2.29 -4.56 2.89
CA LEU A 186 -3.23 -3.47 3.21
C LEU A 186 -2.55 -2.10 3.22
N GLY A 187 -1.32 -2.02 3.74
CA GLY A 187 -0.53 -0.81 3.77
C GLY A 187 -0.17 -0.32 2.35
N HIS A 188 0.31 -1.22 1.49
CA HIS A 188 0.59 -0.89 0.08
C HIS A 188 -0.67 -0.54 -0.70
N PHE A 189 -1.78 -1.23 -0.44
CA PHE A 189 -3.05 -0.94 -1.08
C PHE A 189 -3.51 0.48 -0.76
N LEU A 190 -3.50 0.88 0.51
CA LEU A 190 -3.85 2.25 0.91
C LEU A 190 -2.88 3.27 0.30
N LEU A 191 -1.56 3.02 0.37
CA LEU A 191 -0.56 3.91 -0.20
C LEU A 191 -0.76 4.13 -1.70
N ALA A 192 -0.91 3.03 -2.45
CA ALA A 192 -1.18 3.05 -3.89
C ALA A 192 -2.47 3.80 -4.20
N ARG A 193 -3.53 3.58 -3.42
CA ARG A 193 -4.81 4.25 -3.62
C ARG A 193 -4.70 5.76 -3.38
N LEU A 194 -4.02 6.18 -2.32
CA LEU A 194 -3.83 7.60 -2.01
C LEU A 194 -3.01 8.32 -3.07
N LEU A 195 -1.95 7.67 -3.57
CA LEU A 195 -1.00 8.28 -4.51
C LEU A 195 -1.37 8.07 -5.99
N LEU A 196 -2.48 7.38 -6.28
CA LEU A 196 -2.90 7.10 -7.64
C LEU A 196 -3.21 8.38 -8.42
N ASP A 197 -3.86 9.36 -7.78
CA ASP A 197 -4.19 10.61 -8.44
C ASP A 197 -2.95 11.51 -8.61
N ASP A 198 -1.97 11.42 -7.72
CA ASP A 198 -0.66 12.05 -7.87
C ASP A 198 0.09 11.46 -9.10
N LEU A 199 0.05 10.14 -9.30
CA LEU A 199 0.59 9.46 -10.49
C LEU A 199 -0.13 9.89 -11.79
N LYS A 200 -1.46 9.99 -11.78
CA LYS A 200 -2.22 10.41 -12.98
C LYS A 200 -1.86 11.82 -13.43
N GLN A 201 -1.63 12.72 -12.48
CA GLN A 201 -1.27 14.12 -12.72
C GLN A 201 0.16 14.30 -13.25
N SER A 202 1.01 13.27 -13.16
CA SER A 202 2.36 13.37 -13.69
C SER A 202 2.37 13.59 -15.21
N ASP A 203 3.21 14.53 -15.60
CA ASP A 203 3.54 14.88 -16.97
C ASP A 203 4.79 14.15 -17.49
N PHE A 204 5.40 13.30 -16.67
CA PHE A 204 6.65 12.61 -17.01
C PHE A 204 6.41 11.56 -18.10
N ARG A 205 7.44 11.33 -18.92
CA ARG A 205 7.40 10.40 -20.07
C ARG A 205 6.93 9.00 -19.69
N THR A 206 7.25 8.56 -18.48
CA THR A 206 6.96 7.22 -17.98
C THR A 206 6.27 7.29 -16.63
N LYS A 207 5.07 6.72 -16.53
CA LYS A 207 4.30 6.61 -15.28
C LYS A 207 4.08 5.15 -14.95
N ARG A 208 4.56 4.69 -13.79
CA ARG A 208 4.47 3.26 -13.43
C ARG A 208 4.17 3.07 -11.95
N LEU A 209 3.28 2.13 -11.67
CA LEU A 209 3.10 1.55 -10.34
C LEU A 209 3.59 0.11 -10.41
N ILE A 210 4.62 -0.21 -9.64
CA ILE A 210 5.31 -1.51 -9.66
C ILE A 210 5.09 -2.16 -8.31
N ILE A 211 4.56 -3.39 -8.31
CA ILE A 211 4.37 -4.20 -7.11
C ILE A 211 5.33 -5.38 -7.17
N VAL A 212 6.20 -5.50 -6.18
CA VAL A 212 7.10 -6.64 -6.03
C VAL A 212 6.30 -7.82 -5.48
N GLY A 213 6.25 -8.91 -6.23
CA GLY A 213 5.64 -10.17 -5.81
C GLY A 213 6.68 -11.29 -5.69
N SER A 214 6.24 -12.43 -5.17
CA SER A 214 6.96 -13.70 -5.25
C SER A 214 6.07 -14.74 -5.93
N ILE A 215 6.69 -15.69 -6.65
CA ILE A 215 6.00 -16.77 -7.37
C ILE A 215 6.04 -18.09 -6.56
N THR A 216 6.87 -18.15 -5.52
CA THR A 216 7.13 -19.36 -4.71
C THR A 216 6.13 -19.55 -3.59
#